data_AF-A0A9X0CZY4-F1
#
_entry.id   AF-A0A9X0CZY4-F1
#
_cell.length_a   1.000
_cell.length_b   1.000
_cell.length_c   1.000
_cell.angle_alpha   90.00
_cell.angle_beta   90.00
_cell.angle_gamma   90.00
#
_symmetry.space_group_name_H-M   'P 1'
#
loop_
_entity.id
_entity.type
_entity.pdbx_description
1 polymer ?
#
loop_
_entity_poly.entity_id
_entity_poly.type
_entity_poly.pdbx_seq_one_letter_code
_entity_poly.pdbx_strand_id
1 'polypeptide(L)'
;MVCAGGQGKGGCQGDSGGPFVCQEGGKWILRGAVSWGHSRCRTDHYTVFARVSSYIDWINQKIGGGGGGKNCVDNNSNCKQWAGYCSWHKGVRAACKETCNLC
;
A
#
# COMPACT_ATOMS: atom_id res chain seq x y z
N MET A 1 0.78 -6.49 12.11
CA MET A 1 1.97 -7.32 11.81
C MET A 1 1.56 -8.70 11.30
N VAL A 2 2.49 -9.48 10.77
CA VAL A 2 2.33 -10.90 10.39
C VAL A 2 3.55 -11.67 10.92
N CYS A 3 3.34 -12.90 11.36
CA CYS A 3 4.40 -13.76 11.91
C CYS A 3 4.64 -14.93 10.96
N ALA A 4 5.91 -15.26 10.72
CA ALA A 4 6.29 -16.43 9.95
C ALA A 4 7.63 -16.99 10.47
N GLY A 5 7.87 -18.27 10.22
CA GLY A 5 9.00 -19.02 10.75
C GLY A 5 8.57 -20.42 11.17
N GLY A 6 9.47 -21.14 11.82
CA GLY A 6 9.28 -22.54 12.20
C GLY A 6 10.12 -23.49 11.34
N GLN A 7 10.10 -24.78 11.65
CA GLN A 7 10.93 -25.82 11.00
C GLN A 7 12.43 -25.46 10.98
N GLY A 8 12.94 -24.83 12.05
CA GLY A 8 14.34 -24.41 12.11
C GLY A 8 14.68 -23.21 11.22
N LYS A 9 13.68 -22.45 10.76
CA LYS A 9 13.86 -21.25 9.92
C LYS A 9 13.25 -20.01 10.57
N GLY A 10 13.92 -18.89 10.40
CA GLY A 10 13.52 -17.56 10.85
C GLY A 10 14.48 -16.51 10.31
N GLY A 11 14.13 -15.24 10.45
CA GLY A 11 15.00 -14.09 10.23
C GLY A 11 15.91 -13.81 11.43
N CYS A 12 16.98 -13.07 11.16
CA CYS A 12 18.05 -12.73 12.09
C CYS A 12 18.38 -11.23 12.04
N GLN A 13 19.40 -10.83 12.80
CA GLN A 13 19.93 -9.47 12.77
C GLN A 13 20.48 -9.16 11.37
N GLY A 14 20.17 -7.96 10.87
CA GLY A 14 20.55 -7.53 9.53
C GLY A 14 19.50 -7.80 8.44
N ASP A 15 18.52 -8.68 8.70
CA ASP A 15 17.45 -8.98 7.73
C ASP A 15 16.35 -7.91 7.69
N SER A 16 16.34 -6.95 8.63
CA SER A 16 15.33 -5.89 8.75
C SER A 16 15.10 -5.15 7.43
N GLY A 17 13.82 -5.02 7.03
CA GLY A 17 13.40 -4.47 5.74
C GLY A 17 13.38 -5.51 4.60
N GLY A 18 14.00 -6.68 4.79
CA GLY A 18 14.02 -7.77 3.82
C GLY A 18 12.61 -8.31 3.48
N PRO A 19 12.42 -8.87 2.28
CA PRO A 19 11.10 -9.24 1.78
C PRO A 19 10.62 -10.59 2.34
N PHE A 20 9.36 -10.63 2.79
CA PHE A 20 8.60 -11.86 3.01
C PHE A 20 7.62 -12.04 1.86
N VAL A 21 7.89 -13.01 0.98
CA VAL A 21 7.13 -13.25 -0.26
C VAL A 21 6.45 -14.62 -0.25
N CYS A 22 5.26 -14.69 -0.85
CA CYS A 22 4.53 -15.93 -1.08
C CYS A 22 4.26 -16.10 -2.57
N GLN A 23 4.35 -17.32 -3.08
CA GLN A 23 3.99 -17.62 -4.46
C GLN A 23 2.48 -17.84 -4.55
N GLU A 24 1.80 -17.04 -5.35
CA GLU A 24 0.35 -17.05 -5.51
C GLU A 24 0.02 -16.87 -6.99
N GLY A 25 -0.73 -17.79 -7.59
CA GLY A 25 -1.12 -17.72 -9.00
C GLY A 25 0.06 -17.56 -9.97
N GLY A 26 1.19 -18.21 -9.67
CA GLY A 26 2.41 -18.14 -10.49
C GLY A 26 3.24 -16.85 -10.31
N LYS A 27 2.87 -15.96 -9.37
CA LYS A 27 3.60 -14.71 -9.08
C LYS A 27 4.11 -14.69 -7.65
N TRP A 28 5.23 -14.00 -7.42
CA TRP A 28 5.73 -13.73 -6.07
C TRP A 28 5.09 -12.45 -5.53
N ILE A 29 4.36 -12.56 -4.43
CA ILE A 29 3.64 -11.45 -3.79
C ILE A 29 4.33 -11.06 -2.50
N LEU A 30 4.66 -9.78 -2.34
CA LEU A 30 5.24 -9.25 -1.11
C LEU A 30 4.17 -9.15 -0.01
N ARG A 31 4.26 -10.04 0.98
CA ARG A 31 3.32 -10.11 2.11
C ARG A 31 3.82 -9.37 3.35
N GLY A 32 5.13 -9.25 3.51
CA GLY A 32 5.69 -8.51 4.63
C GLY A 32 7.10 -8.00 4.40
N ALA A 33 7.54 -7.15 5.32
CA ALA A 33 8.94 -6.74 5.45
C ALA A 33 9.43 -7.12 6.84
N VAL A 34 10.62 -7.73 6.95
CA VAL A 34 11.20 -8.16 8.24
C VAL A 34 11.27 -6.95 9.17
N SER A 35 10.79 -7.10 10.40
CA SER A 35 10.77 -6.02 11.38
C SER A 35 11.63 -6.37 12.59
N TRP A 36 11.34 -7.49 13.25
CA TRP A 36 12.09 -7.94 14.41
C TRP A 36 11.88 -9.44 14.65
N GLY A 37 12.71 -10.01 15.51
CA GLY A 37 12.64 -11.40 15.90
C GLY A 37 13.45 -11.61 17.18
N HIS A 38 13.75 -12.87 17.49
CA HIS A 38 14.54 -13.20 18.67
C HIS A 38 15.96 -12.61 18.56
N SER A 39 16.46 -11.99 19.64
CA SER A 39 17.76 -11.29 19.66
C SER A 39 18.95 -12.17 19.23
N ARG A 40 18.93 -13.44 19.64
CA ARG A 40 19.92 -14.48 19.28
C ARG A 40 19.57 -15.29 18.02
N CYS A 41 18.65 -14.83 17.19
CA CYS A 41 18.23 -15.52 15.96
C CYS A 41 17.77 -16.97 16.18
N ARG A 42 17.10 -17.22 17.31
CA ARG A 42 16.54 -18.54 17.59
C ARG A 42 15.35 -18.78 16.68
N THR A 43 15.25 -20.00 16.18
CA THR A 43 14.22 -20.44 15.24
C THR A 43 13.06 -21.17 15.92
N ASP A 44 13.04 -21.19 17.26
CA ASP A 44 11.92 -21.64 18.09
C ASP A 44 10.91 -20.50 18.36
N HIS A 45 11.22 -19.28 17.89
CA HIS A 45 10.32 -18.13 17.88
C HIS A 45 10.05 -17.72 16.44
N TYR A 46 8.86 -17.18 16.19
CA TYR A 46 8.55 -16.59 14.89
C TYR A 46 9.30 -15.29 14.66
N THR A 47 9.60 -15.00 13.40
CA THR A 47 9.99 -13.66 12.95
C THR A 47 8.74 -12.84 12.72
N VAL A 48 8.80 -11.57 13.10
CA VAL A 48 7.69 -10.63 12.97
C VAL A 48 7.97 -9.68 11.83
N PHE A 49 6.98 -9.56 10.95
CA PHE A 49 7.04 -8.75 9.75
C PHE A 49 5.98 -7.64 9.80
N ALA A 50 6.32 -6.48 9.24
CA ALA A 50 5.32 -5.48 8.89
C ALA A 50 4.39 -6.08 7.84
N ARG A 51 3.07 -6.00 8.05
CA ARG A 51 2.09 -6.58 7.13
C ARG A 51 1.87 -5.61 5.97
N VAL A 52 2.44 -5.89 4.79
CA VAL A 52 2.41 -4.96 3.65
C VAL A 52 1.00 -4.61 3.20
N SER A 53 0.05 -5.54 3.29
CA SER A 53 -1.36 -5.27 2.96
C SER A 53 -2.00 -4.15 3.79
N SER A 54 -1.50 -3.88 5.00
CA SER A 54 -1.98 -2.79 5.86
C SER A 54 -1.43 -1.42 5.47
N TYR A 55 -0.43 -1.37 4.58
CA TYR A 55 0.27 -0.13 4.19
C TYR A 55 0.15 0.18 2.70
N ILE A 56 -0.67 -0.54 1.93
CA ILE A 56 -0.83 -0.30 0.48
C ILE A 56 -1.20 1.15 0.18
N ASP A 57 -2.16 1.73 0.92
CA ASP A 57 -2.57 3.12 0.72
C ASP A 57 -1.42 4.10 0.99
N TRP A 58 -0.65 3.85 2.05
CA TRP A 58 0.54 4.64 2.37
C TRP A 58 1.63 4.50 1.31
N ILE A 59 1.89 3.29 0.82
CA ILE A 59 2.85 3.03 -0.25
C ILE A 59 2.44 3.81 -1.50
N ASN A 60 1.19 3.68 -1.92
CA ASN A 60 0.64 4.38 -3.10
C ASN A 60 0.79 5.90 -2.98
N GLN A 61 0.47 6.46 -1.79
CA GLN A 61 0.67 7.88 -1.51
C GLN A 61 2.15 8.29 -1.66
N LYS A 62 3.10 7.46 -1.24
CA LYS A 62 4.53 7.79 -1.25
C LYS A 62 5.20 7.64 -2.62
N ILE A 63 4.72 6.74 -3.46
CA ILE A 63 5.27 6.54 -4.82
C ILE A 63 4.73 7.55 -5.84
N GLY A 64 4.02 8.59 -5.41
CA GLY A 64 3.47 9.62 -6.29
C GLY A 64 2.25 9.18 -7.10
N GLY A 65 1.73 7.98 -6.82
CA GLY A 65 0.50 7.45 -7.40
C GLY A 65 -0.69 7.73 -6.48
N GLY A 66 -1.34 8.89 -6.66
CA GLY A 66 -2.79 8.91 -6.48
C GLY A 66 -3.37 7.89 -7.46
N GLY A 67 -3.71 6.69 -7.01
CA GLY A 67 -4.06 5.63 -7.97
C GLY A 67 -4.13 4.22 -7.43
N GLY A 68 -5.15 3.95 -6.62
CA GLY A 68 -5.56 2.61 -6.24
C GLY A 68 -7.08 2.55 -6.07
N GLY A 69 -7.80 2.97 -7.11
CA GLY A 69 -9.25 3.12 -7.22
C GLY A 69 -10.14 2.37 -6.22
N LYS A 70 -10.86 3.16 -5.43
CA LYS A 70 -12.32 3.07 -5.46
C LYS A 70 -12.87 4.46 -5.78
N ASN A 71 -13.16 4.64 -7.08
CA ASN A 71 -13.94 5.73 -7.67
C ASN A 71 -13.30 7.12 -7.63
N CYS A 72 -12.30 7.35 -8.49
CA CYS A 72 -12.05 8.69 -9.02
C CYS A 72 -13.18 9.05 -9.99
N VAL A 73 -14.36 9.32 -9.43
CA VAL A 73 -15.56 9.66 -10.18
C VAL A 73 -15.94 11.08 -9.88
N ASP A 74 -16.54 11.72 -10.87
CA ASP A 74 -17.31 12.92 -10.66
C ASP A 74 -18.53 12.62 -9.76
N ASN A 75 -18.63 13.32 -8.64
CA ASN A 75 -19.74 13.21 -7.69
C ASN A 75 -20.92 14.13 -8.05
N ASN A 76 -20.90 14.73 -9.24
CA ASN A 76 -21.96 15.61 -9.73
C ASN A 76 -22.15 15.43 -11.24
N SER A 77 -23.40 15.30 -11.68
CA SER A 77 -23.75 15.16 -13.10
C SER A 77 -23.34 16.37 -13.96
N ASN A 78 -23.19 17.55 -13.34
CA ASN A 78 -22.83 18.79 -14.03
C ASN A 78 -21.31 18.94 -14.21
N CYS A 79 -20.49 17.98 -13.77
CA CYS A 79 -19.03 18.10 -13.84
C CYS A 79 -18.53 18.36 -15.26
N LYS A 80 -19.11 17.71 -16.28
CA LYS A 80 -18.79 17.96 -17.69
C LYS A 80 -19.00 19.42 -18.12
N GLN A 81 -19.98 20.11 -17.55
CA GLN A 81 -20.26 21.53 -17.82
C GLN A 81 -19.33 22.45 -17.02
N TRP A 82 -18.79 21.97 -15.91
CA TRP A 82 -17.95 22.76 -15.00
C TRP A 82 -16.45 22.62 -15.26
N ALA A 83 -16.04 21.96 -16.34
CA ALA A 83 -14.63 21.80 -16.71
C ALA A 83 -13.85 23.13 -16.73
N GLY A 84 -14.48 24.22 -17.20
CA GLY A 84 -13.86 25.56 -17.22
C GLY A 84 -13.61 26.18 -15.84
N TYR A 85 -14.26 25.67 -14.79
CA TYR A 85 -14.15 26.20 -13.42
C TYR A 85 -13.10 25.47 -12.57
N CYS A 86 -12.48 24.40 -13.09
CA CYS A 86 -11.49 23.60 -12.38
C CYS A 86 -10.27 24.40 -11.89
N SER A 87 -9.95 25.51 -12.56
CA SER A 87 -8.78 26.34 -12.24
C SER A 87 -8.97 27.21 -10.99
N TRP A 88 -10.20 27.61 -10.66
CA TRP A 88 -10.44 28.64 -9.65
C TRP A 88 -11.51 28.27 -8.62
N HIS A 89 -12.37 27.28 -8.91
CA HIS A 89 -13.54 26.99 -8.09
C HIS A 89 -13.33 25.73 -7.23
N LYS A 90 -13.03 25.95 -5.94
CA LYS A 90 -12.70 24.88 -4.97
C LYS A 90 -13.81 23.81 -4.86
N GLY A 91 -15.07 24.21 -4.94
CA GLY A 91 -16.21 23.28 -4.91
C GLY A 91 -16.26 22.34 -6.13
N VAL A 92 -15.94 22.87 -7.32
CA VAL A 92 -15.88 22.07 -8.56
C VAL A 92 -14.71 21.09 -8.49
N ARG A 93 -13.54 21.53 -8.01
CA ARG A 93 -12.38 20.65 -7.78
C ARG A 93 -12.65 19.51 -6.79
N ALA A 94 -13.52 19.74 -5.79
CA ALA A 94 -13.89 18.72 -4.82
C ALA A 94 -14.93 17.73 -5.36
N ALA A 95 -15.88 18.21 -6.16
CA ALA A 95 -16.96 17.40 -6.72
C ALA A 95 -16.58 16.67 -8.02
N CYS A 96 -15.69 17.25 -8.82
CA CYS A 96 -15.41 16.85 -10.21
C CYS A 96 -13.95 16.42 -10.39
N LYS A 97 -13.52 15.42 -9.62
CA LYS A 97 -12.12 15.01 -9.60
C LYS A 97 -11.65 14.45 -10.95
N GLU A 98 -12.53 13.73 -11.64
CA GLU A 98 -12.25 13.13 -12.94
C GLU A 98 -12.22 14.21 -14.02
N THR A 99 -13.27 15.03 -14.11
CA THR A 99 -13.32 16.12 -15.09
C THR A 99 -12.21 17.16 -14.89
N CYS A 100 -11.79 17.44 -13.65
CA CYS A 100 -10.70 18.39 -13.38
C CYS A 100 -9.29 17.78 -13.43
N ASN A 101 -9.15 16.50 -13.79
CA ASN A 101 -7.87 15.79 -13.82
C ASN A 101 -7.08 15.89 -12.50
N LEU A 102 -7.81 15.78 -11.38
CA LEU A 102 -7.28 15.84 -10.00
C LEU A 102 -7.18 14.45 -9.37
N CYS A 103 -7.11 13.43 -10.21
CA CYS A 103 -7.03 12.03 -9.83
C CYS A 103 -5.58 11.59 -9.69
#